data_AF-A0A950ND24-F1
#
_entry.id   AF-A0A950ND24-F1
#
_cell.length_a   1.000
_cell.length_b   1.000
_cell.length_c   1.000
_cell.angle_alpha   90.00
_cell.angle_beta   90.00
_cell.angle_gamma   90.00
#
_symmetry.space_group_name_H-M   'P 1'
#
loop_
_entity.id
_entity.type
_entity.pdbx_description
1 polymer ?
#
loop_
_entity_poly.entity_id
_entity_poly.type
_entity_poly.pdbx_seq_one_letter_code
_entity_poly.pdbx_strand_id
1 'polypeptide(L)'
;MSLLNPWALLWIAAAAPVILMYFLKLKRKKVPVSSTWLWSRSIQDIRVNAPFQKLRSSLLLLLQLLLILLATVALADPIGRATPPDERRWVFLIDRSASMQMKDVKPSRLDKAKEAAKAILKGCGPRDEVMVVAFSNRAQVLAPLTPDRSAIERAIDAIEPADTVTRIQEAFRIAVSAVQPYKSRTIVILSDGRFEPLQTGAE
;
A
#
# COMPACT_ATOMS: atom_id res chain seq x y z
N MET A 1 -2.03 -16.39 -6.63
CA MET A 1 -2.95 -15.24 -6.75
C MET A 1 -4.03 -15.42 -5.71
N SER A 2 -3.86 -14.90 -4.49
CA SER A 2 -4.95 -14.97 -3.51
C SER A 2 -5.96 -13.86 -3.83
N LEU A 3 -7.20 -14.26 -4.06
CA LEU A 3 -8.30 -13.32 -4.28
C LEU A 3 -8.69 -12.77 -2.90
N LEU A 4 -8.34 -11.51 -2.64
CA LEU A 4 -8.60 -10.82 -1.36
C LEU A 4 -10.09 -10.63 -1.04
N ASN A 5 -11.00 -10.87 -1.99
CA ASN A 5 -12.41 -10.59 -1.77
C ASN A 5 -13.36 -11.51 -2.57
N PRO A 6 -13.88 -12.61 -1.98
CA PRO A 6 -14.85 -13.49 -2.65
C PRO A 6 -16.19 -12.78 -2.93
N TRP A 7 -16.44 -11.62 -2.30
CA TRP A 7 -17.63 -10.80 -2.52
C TRP A 7 -17.66 -10.08 -3.88
N ALA A 8 -16.52 -10.01 -4.58
CA ALA A 8 -16.43 -9.44 -5.94
C ALA A 8 -17.34 -10.18 -6.95
N LEU A 9 -17.62 -11.47 -6.72
CA LEU A 9 -18.54 -12.25 -7.54
C LEU A 9 -20.00 -11.76 -7.46
N LEU A 10 -20.41 -11.11 -6.38
CA LEU A 10 -21.77 -10.56 -6.26
C LEU A 10 -22.01 -9.36 -7.16
N TRP A 11 -20.95 -8.67 -7.59
CA TRP A 11 -21.05 -7.59 -8.56
C TRP A 11 -21.38 -8.08 -9.97
N ILE A 12 -21.07 -9.35 -10.29
CA ILE A 12 -21.54 -9.98 -11.53
C ILE A 12 -23.07 -10.16 -11.49
N ALA A 13 -23.65 -10.39 -10.30
CA ALA A 13 -25.10 -10.45 -10.15
C ALA A 13 -25.78 -9.08 -10.38
N ALA A 14 -25.08 -7.96 -10.18
CA ALA A 14 -25.57 -6.63 -10.54
C ALA A 14 -25.61 -6.39 -12.07
N ALA A 15 -24.86 -7.15 -12.87
CA ALA A 15 -24.96 -7.14 -14.33
C ALA A 15 -26.18 -7.93 -14.85
N ALA A 16 -26.69 -8.88 -14.07
CA ALA A 16 -27.84 -9.71 -14.43
C ALA A 16 -29.15 -8.92 -14.70
N PRO A 17 -29.58 -7.93 -13.90
CA PRO A 17 -30.81 -7.17 -14.18
C PRO A 17 -30.72 -6.32 -15.46
N VAL A 18 -29.53 -5.85 -15.83
CA VAL A 18 -29.32 -5.09 -17.08
C VAL A 18 -29.47 -6.01 -18.30
N ILE A 19 -28.89 -7.20 -18.24
CA ILE A 19 -29.02 -8.23 -19.28
C ILE A 19 -30.48 -8.72 -19.37
N LEU A 20 -31.11 -8.96 -18.22
CA LEU A 20 -32.49 -9.41 -18.13
C LEU A 20 -33.47 -8.36 -18.69
N MET A 21 -33.31 -7.08 -18.35
CA MET A 21 -34.12 -5.99 -18.89
C MET A 21 -33.93 -5.81 -20.40
N TYR A 22 -32.74 -6.11 -20.92
CA TYR A 22 -32.48 -6.10 -22.36
C TYR A 22 -33.18 -7.26 -23.09
N PHE A 23 -33.18 -8.46 -22.51
CA PHE A 23 -33.90 -9.62 -23.06
C PHE A 23 -35.42 -9.50 -22.94
N LEU A 24 -35.94 -8.85 -21.88
CA LEU A 24 -37.37 -8.62 -21.67
C LEU A 24 -37.99 -7.50 -22.51
N LYS A 25 -37.19 -6.74 -23.27
CA LYS A 25 -37.74 -5.82 -24.29
C LYS A 25 -38.25 -6.61 -25.51
N LEU A 26 -39.40 -7.26 -25.33
CA LEU A 26 -40.23 -7.82 -26.40
C LEU A 26 -40.71 -6.68 -27.30
N LYS A 27 -40.01 -6.45 -28.42
CA LYS A 27 -40.47 -5.52 -29.45
C LYS A 27 -41.73 -6.08 -30.10
N ARG A 28 -42.90 -5.60 -29.68
CA ARG A 28 -44.15 -5.76 -30.44
C ARG A 28 -44.03 -5.03 -31.76
N LYS A 29 -43.95 -5.76 -32.87
CA LYS A 29 -44.21 -5.20 -34.21
C LYS A 29 -45.73 -5.22 -34.42
N LYS A 30 -46.31 -4.07 -34.76
CA LYS A 30 -47.72 -3.95 -35.12
C LYS A 30 -47.98 -4.64 -36.48
N VAL A 31 -49.13 -5.30 -36.55
CA VAL A 31 -49.61 -6.23 -37.59
C VAL A 31 -50.45 -5.47 -38.65
N PRO A 32 -51.04 -6.14 -39.68
CA PRO A 32 -50.98 -5.77 -41.09
C PRO A 32 -52.12 -4.84 -41.55
N VAL A 33 -51.93 -4.14 -42.67
CA VAL A 33 -52.99 -3.45 -43.42
C VAL A 33 -53.37 -4.25 -44.66
N SER A 34 -54.68 -4.31 -44.93
CA SER A 34 -55.36 -5.16 -45.92
C SER A 34 -55.02 -4.83 -47.37
N SER A 35 -53.96 -5.44 -47.90
CA SER A 35 -53.79 -5.66 -49.34
C SER A 35 -52.96 -6.92 -49.55
N THR A 36 -53.64 -8.06 -49.63
CA THR A 36 -53.13 -9.43 -49.59
C THR A 36 -52.90 -9.99 -50.99
N TRP A 37 -51.72 -9.79 -51.62
CA TRP A 37 -51.21 -10.80 -52.59
C TRP A 37 -49.79 -10.59 -53.17
N LEU A 38 -49.22 -9.38 -53.18
CA LEU A 38 -48.06 -9.05 -54.04
C LEU A 38 -46.72 -8.84 -53.32
N TRP A 39 -46.58 -9.36 -52.11
CA TRP A 39 -45.34 -9.29 -51.31
C TRP A 39 -44.79 -10.66 -50.92
N SER A 40 -45.13 -11.70 -51.70
CA SER A 40 -44.48 -13.02 -51.68
C SER A 40 -43.10 -13.01 -52.35
N ARG A 41 -42.37 -11.90 -52.24
CA ARG A 41 -40.93 -11.87 -52.44
C ARG A 41 -40.38 -11.53 -51.07
N SER A 42 -40.14 -12.61 -50.32
CA SER A 42 -39.46 -12.72 -49.04
C SER A 42 -38.10 -12.02 -49.11
N ILE A 43 -38.15 -10.70 -49.19
CA ILE A 43 -37.03 -9.79 -49.20
C ILE A 43 -36.34 -9.96 -47.86
N GLN A 44 -35.15 -10.53 -47.99
CA GLN A 44 -33.99 -10.36 -47.13
C GLN A 44 -33.98 -11.21 -45.87
N ASP A 45 -33.74 -12.49 -46.09
CA ASP A 45 -32.43 -13.17 -45.94
C ASP A 45 -31.17 -12.39 -45.44
N ILE A 46 -31.28 -11.19 -44.85
CA ILE A 46 -30.12 -10.44 -44.33
C ILE A 46 -30.37 -10.07 -42.86
N ARG A 47 -30.66 -11.09 -42.05
CA ARG A 47 -30.50 -11.00 -40.58
C ARG A 47 -29.38 -11.88 -40.05
N VAL A 48 -28.48 -12.33 -40.93
CA VAL A 48 -27.36 -13.18 -40.54
C VAL A 48 -26.31 -12.44 -39.70
N ASN A 49 -26.25 -11.09 -39.74
CA ASN A 49 -25.32 -10.29 -38.91
C ASN A 49 -26.02 -9.37 -37.88
N ALA A 50 -27.23 -9.72 -37.45
CA ALA A 50 -28.00 -8.94 -36.48
C ALA A 50 -27.41 -8.78 -35.05
N PRO A 51 -26.49 -9.60 -34.53
CA PRO A 51 -25.97 -9.34 -33.18
C PRO A 51 -25.02 -8.13 -33.15
N PHE A 52 -24.11 -7.99 -34.13
CA PHE A 52 -23.05 -6.96 -34.10
C PHE A 52 -23.50 -5.57 -34.60
N GLN A 53 -24.52 -5.47 -35.46
CA GLN A 53 -25.09 -4.16 -35.83
C GLN A 53 -25.90 -3.53 -34.68
N LYS A 54 -26.58 -4.33 -33.86
CA LYS A 54 -27.25 -3.84 -32.64
C LYS A 54 -26.26 -3.37 -31.58
N LEU A 55 -25.09 -4.01 -31.50
CA LEU A 55 -24.01 -3.61 -30.61
C LEU A 55 -23.46 -2.22 -30.98
N ARG A 56 -23.33 -1.91 -32.29
CA ARG A 56 -22.96 -0.56 -32.77
C ARG A 56 -24.04 0.50 -32.49
N SER A 57 -25.33 0.15 -32.61
CA SER A 57 -26.44 1.10 -32.37
C SER A 57 -26.68 1.39 -30.88
N SER A 58 -26.05 0.64 -29.98
CA SER A 58 -26.24 0.77 -28.54
C SER A 58 -24.96 1.31 -27.91
N LEU A 59 -24.51 2.46 -28.39
CA LEU A 59 -23.39 3.23 -27.84
C LEU A 59 -23.56 3.44 -26.32
N LEU A 60 -24.81 3.62 -25.85
CA LEU A 60 -25.17 3.63 -24.43
C LEU A 60 -24.82 2.33 -23.68
N LEU A 61 -25.00 1.17 -24.31
CA LEU A 61 -24.73 -0.14 -23.72
C LEU A 61 -23.22 -0.38 -23.62
N LEU A 62 -22.47 -0.01 -24.65
CA LEU A 62 -21.01 -0.07 -24.60
C LEU A 62 -20.45 0.86 -23.51
N LEU A 63 -21.03 2.06 -23.36
CA LEU A 63 -20.65 3.02 -22.33
C LEU A 63 -21.01 2.52 -20.92
N GLN A 64 -22.18 1.91 -20.73
CA GLN A 64 -22.55 1.29 -19.45
C GLN A 64 -21.63 0.12 -19.09
N LEU A 65 -21.30 -0.75 -20.05
CA LEU A 65 -20.39 -1.86 -19.82
C LEU A 65 -18.98 -1.36 -19.47
N LEU A 66 -18.51 -0.32 -20.16
CA LEU A 66 -17.23 0.34 -19.87
C LEU A 66 -17.23 0.99 -18.48
N LEU A 67 -18.34 1.61 -18.06
CA LEU A 67 -18.47 2.25 -16.76
C LEU A 67 -18.48 1.22 -15.63
N ILE A 68 -19.17 0.09 -15.81
CA ILE A 68 -19.13 -1.04 -14.87
C ILE A 68 -17.73 -1.64 -14.81
N LEU A 69 -17.05 -1.79 -15.95
CA LEU A 69 -15.67 -2.26 -16.02
C LEU A 69 -14.72 -1.30 -15.27
N LEU A 70 -14.80 0.01 -15.52
CA LEU A 70 -13.99 1.00 -14.80
C LEU A 70 -14.31 1.03 -13.30
N ALA A 71 -15.58 0.93 -12.91
CA ALA A 71 -15.99 0.92 -11.51
C ALA A 71 -15.50 -0.34 -10.78
N THR A 72 -15.58 -1.51 -11.41
CA THR A 72 -15.02 -2.77 -10.86
C THR A 72 -13.51 -2.74 -10.78
N VAL A 73 -12.83 -2.18 -11.80
CA VAL A 73 -11.39 -1.94 -11.76
C VAL A 73 -11.06 -0.94 -10.64
N ALA A 74 -11.78 0.16 -10.47
CA ALA A 74 -11.52 1.12 -9.39
C ALA A 74 -11.74 0.52 -7.98
N LEU A 75 -12.82 -0.27 -7.79
CA LEU A 75 -13.09 -0.95 -6.51
C LEU A 75 -12.14 -2.11 -6.22
N ALA A 76 -11.60 -2.76 -7.25
CA ALA A 76 -10.59 -3.80 -7.08
C ALA A 76 -9.25 -3.25 -6.59
N ASP A 77 -9.10 -1.92 -6.53
CA ASP A 77 -7.89 -1.21 -6.11
C ASP A 77 -6.61 -1.80 -6.76
N PRO A 78 -6.54 -1.89 -8.11
CA PRO A 78 -5.42 -2.43 -8.87
C PRO A 78 -4.19 -1.55 -8.75
N ILE A 79 -4.34 -0.36 -8.16
CA ILE A 79 -3.25 0.43 -7.60
C ILE A 79 -2.85 -0.22 -6.27
N GLY A 80 -2.59 -1.53 -6.31
CA GLY A 80 -1.88 -2.21 -5.23
C GLY A 80 -0.60 -1.44 -5.06
N ARG A 81 -0.51 -0.70 -3.95
CA ARG A 81 0.58 0.20 -3.55
C ARG A 81 1.81 -0.13 -4.36
N ALA A 82 2.05 0.65 -5.42
CA ALA A 82 3.20 0.47 -6.29
C ALA A 82 4.39 0.42 -5.34
N THR A 83 4.92 -0.79 -5.11
CA THR A 83 6.05 -0.98 -4.22
C THR A 83 7.16 -0.27 -4.97
N PRO A 84 7.63 0.90 -4.51
CA PRO A 84 8.63 1.61 -5.26
C PRO A 84 9.84 0.68 -5.36
N PRO A 85 10.62 0.77 -6.46
CA PRO A 85 11.77 -0.10 -6.63
C PRO A 85 12.73 0.15 -5.48
N ASP A 86 12.86 -0.86 -4.62
CA ASP A 86 13.92 -1.04 -3.64
C ASP A 86 14.18 0.15 -2.69
N GLU A 87 13.15 0.91 -2.31
CA GLU A 87 13.31 1.92 -1.25
C GLU A 87 13.47 1.20 0.09
N ARG A 88 14.70 1.19 0.61
CA ARG A 88 15.00 0.52 1.87
C ARG A 88 14.52 1.39 3.01
N ARG A 89 13.80 0.78 3.94
CA ARG A 89 13.39 1.43 5.18
C ARG A 89 14.38 1.11 6.27
N TRP A 90 15.05 2.13 6.79
CA TRP A 90 16.00 2.00 7.88
C TRP A 90 15.38 2.52 9.16
N VAL A 91 15.57 1.81 10.26
CA VAL A 91 15.20 2.30 11.60
C VAL A 91 16.43 2.33 12.46
N PHE A 92 16.81 3.53 12.91
CA PHE A 92 17.91 3.73 13.84
C PHE A 92 17.36 3.82 15.25
N LEU A 93 17.66 2.80 16.05
CA LEU A 93 17.39 2.76 17.48
C LEU A 93 18.66 3.18 18.20
N ILE A 94 18.67 4.38 18.77
CA ILE A 94 19.82 4.94 19.47
C ILE A 94 19.54 4.96 20.97
N ASP A 95 20.38 4.26 21.72
CA ASP A 95 20.32 4.25 23.18
C ASP A 95 20.87 5.57 23.74
N ARG A 96 20.09 6.20 24.61
CA ARG A 96 20.45 7.45 25.32
C ARG A 96 20.39 7.29 26.85
N SER A 97 20.50 6.06 27.35
CA SER A 97 20.52 5.75 28.78
C SER A 97 21.74 6.32 29.52
N ALA A 98 21.71 6.23 30.85
CA ALA A 98 22.77 6.77 31.70
C ALA A 98 24.15 6.13 31.40
N SER A 99 24.19 4.86 31.00
CA SER A 99 25.45 4.18 30.66
C SER A 99 26.08 4.68 29.37
N MET A 100 25.29 5.29 28.47
CA MET A 100 25.79 5.87 27.22
C MET A 100 26.51 7.22 27.42
N GLN A 101 26.42 7.82 28.61
CA GLN A 101 27.19 9.02 28.97
C GLN A 101 28.65 8.73 29.35
N MET A 102 29.02 7.46 29.49
CA MET A 102 30.37 7.07 29.86
C MET A 102 31.39 7.52 28.80
N LYS A 103 32.55 8.00 29.27
CA LYS A 103 33.67 8.50 28.45
C LYS A 103 34.80 7.48 28.28
N ASP A 104 34.51 6.21 28.50
CA ASP A 104 35.43 5.10 28.20
C ASP A 104 35.79 5.05 26.71
N VAL A 105 34.91 5.61 25.87
CA VAL A 105 35.23 5.99 24.49
C VAL A 105 35.07 7.49 24.33
N LYS A 106 36.09 8.16 23.77
CA LYS A 106 36.05 9.61 23.51
C LYS A 106 35.09 9.92 22.35
N PRO A 107 34.32 11.02 22.41
CA PRO A 107 34.11 11.89 23.58
C PRO A 107 33.12 11.31 24.61
N SER A 108 32.11 10.55 24.17
CA SER A 108 31.27 9.66 24.99
C SER A 108 30.77 8.49 24.13
N ARG A 109 30.25 7.43 24.75
CA ARG A 109 29.61 6.31 24.02
C ARG A 109 28.44 6.79 23.15
N LEU A 110 27.62 7.73 23.66
CA LEU A 110 26.51 8.32 22.93
C LEU A 110 27.00 9.09 21.70
N ASP A 111 28.05 9.90 21.84
CA ASP A 111 28.60 10.65 20.71
C ASP A 111 29.14 9.72 19.63
N LYS A 112 29.82 8.63 20.03
CA LYS A 112 30.27 7.61 19.08
C LYS A 112 29.10 6.89 18.41
N ALA A 113 28.01 6.64 19.13
CA ALA A 113 26.79 6.09 18.54
C ALA A 113 26.16 7.05 17.50
N LYS A 114 26.13 8.35 17.78
CA LYS A 114 25.69 9.38 16.83
C LYS A 114 26.58 9.41 15.58
N GLU A 115 27.91 9.36 15.75
CA GLU A 115 28.85 9.30 14.64
C GLU A 115 28.67 8.03 13.78
N ALA A 116 28.48 6.87 14.42
CA ALA A 116 28.20 5.62 13.72
C ALA A 116 26.86 5.68 12.95
N ALA A 117 25.80 6.25 13.54
CA ALA A 117 24.52 6.44 12.87
C ALA A 117 24.67 7.33 11.62
N LYS A 118 25.43 8.43 11.73
CA LYS A 118 25.73 9.31 10.59
C LYS A 118 26.58 8.62 9.52
N ALA A 119 27.52 7.76 9.91
CA ALA A 119 28.32 6.98 8.97
C ALA A 119 27.44 5.99 8.18
N ILE A 120 26.49 5.34 8.84
CA ILE A 120 25.52 4.44 8.19
C ILE A 120 24.59 5.24 7.26
N LEU A 121 24.12 6.42 7.70
CA LEU A 121 23.28 7.30 6.89
C LEU A 121 23.94 7.70 5.56
N LYS A 122 25.26 7.91 5.56
CA LYS A 122 26.02 8.22 4.32
C LYS A 122 25.99 7.07 3.31
N GLY A 123 25.86 5.82 3.78
CA GLY A 123 25.75 4.62 2.96
C GLY A 123 24.34 4.34 2.44
N CYS A 124 23.31 5.00 2.98
CA CYS A 124 21.93 4.86 2.50
C CYS A 124 21.76 5.48 1.10
N GLY A 125 20.81 4.95 0.33
CA GLY A 125 20.43 5.50 -0.98
C GLY A 125 19.78 6.89 -0.88
N PRO A 126 19.62 7.61 -2.00
CA PRO A 126 18.94 8.91 -2.03
C PRO A 126 17.41 8.83 -1.84
N ARG A 127 16.81 7.65 -2.02
CA ARG A 127 15.38 7.38 -1.81
C ARG A 127 15.10 6.49 -0.59
N ASP A 128 16.14 6.14 0.18
CA ASP A 128 15.95 5.39 1.40
C ASP A 128 15.32 6.29 2.46
N GLU A 129 14.29 5.78 3.12
CA GLU A 129 13.68 6.50 4.24
C GLU A 129 14.25 5.96 5.55
N VAL A 130 14.59 6.87 6.44
CA VAL A 130 15.16 6.55 7.75
C VAL A 130 14.24 7.07 8.84
N MET A 131 13.95 6.22 9.83
CA MET A 131 13.31 6.59 11.08
C MET A 131 14.36 6.66 12.18
N VAL A 132 14.33 7.70 13.02
CA VAL A 132 15.22 7.84 14.18
C VAL A 132 14.40 7.75 15.45
N VAL A 133 14.73 6.74 16.27
CA VAL A 133 14.09 6.49 17.57
C VAL A 133 15.18 6.52 18.64
N ALA A 134 15.06 7.45 19.57
CA ALA A 134 15.90 7.51 20.75
C ALA A 134 15.23 6.79 21.90
N PHE A 135 15.93 5.90 22.59
CA PHE A 135 15.36 5.12 23.68
C PHE A 135 16.22 5.14 24.94
N SER A 136 15.56 5.16 26.09
CA SER A 136 16.15 4.96 27.42
C SER A 136 15.11 4.19 28.24
N ASN A 137 14.48 4.78 29.25
CA ASN A 137 13.35 4.13 29.95
C ASN A 137 12.05 4.09 29.12
N ARG A 138 11.96 5.01 28.14
CA ARG A 138 10.89 5.15 27.16
C ARG A 138 11.48 5.38 25.79
N ALA A 139 10.76 4.95 24.76
CA ALA A 139 11.09 5.20 23.37
C ALA A 139 10.45 6.50 22.87
N GLN A 140 11.21 7.31 22.14
CA GLN A 140 10.75 8.54 21.52
C GLN A 140 11.16 8.57 20.04
N VAL A 141 10.18 8.78 19.16
CA VAL A 141 10.43 8.98 17.74
C VAL A 141 10.83 10.44 17.54
N LEU A 142 12.07 10.69 17.11
CA LEU A 142 12.60 12.03 16.86
C LEU A 142 12.44 12.44 15.40
N ALA A 143 12.54 11.46 14.49
CA ALA A 143 12.20 11.64 13.08
C ALA A 143 11.34 10.46 12.62
N PRO A 144 10.15 10.71 12.05
CA PRO A 144 9.40 9.67 11.35
C PRO A 144 10.16 9.23 10.10
N LEU A 145 9.69 8.16 9.44
CA LEU A 145 10.19 7.73 8.14
C LEU A 145 10.22 8.91 7.14
N THR A 146 11.42 9.34 6.79
CA THR A 146 11.64 10.45 5.87
C THR A 146 12.88 10.19 5.01
N PRO A 147 12.90 10.62 3.73
CA PRO A 147 14.11 10.63 2.91
C PRO A 147 14.96 11.89 3.12
N ASP A 148 14.49 12.88 3.90
CA ASP A 148 15.22 14.12 4.16
C ASP A 148 16.40 13.90 5.11
N ARG A 149 17.60 13.81 4.51
CA ARG A 149 18.87 13.64 5.24
C ARG A 149 19.12 14.74 6.26
N SER A 150 18.75 15.98 5.96
CA SER A 150 18.98 17.12 6.86
C SER A 150 18.10 17.03 8.10
N ALA A 151 16.87 16.52 7.96
CA ALA A 151 15.98 16.25 9.09
C ALA A 151 16.50 15.09 9.94
N ILE A 152 17.00 14.02 9.31
CA ILE A 152 17.58 12.87 10.02
C ILE A 152 18.83 13.26 10.80
N GLU A 153 19.76 14.00 10.20
CA GLU A 153 20.98 14.45 10.87
C GLU A 153 20.67 15.34 12.09
N ARG A 154 19.74 16.29 11.94
CA ARG A 154 19.27 17.11 13.06
C ARG A 154 18.63 16.28 14.16
N ALA A 155 17.85 15.26 13.80
CA ALA A 155 17.23 14.36 14.78
C ALA A 155 18.27 13.54 15.55
N ILE A 156 19.34 13.09 14.90
CA ILE A 156 20.47 12.39 15.56
C ILE A 156 21.21 13.35 16.50
N ASP A 157 21.46 14.58 16.07
CA ASP A 157 22.19 15.56 16.87
C ASP A 157 21.41 16.02 18.11
N ALA A 158 20.08 16.15 17.97
CA ALA A 158 19.16 16.50 19.04
C ALA A 158 19.00 15.42 20.13
N ILE A 159 19.62 14.25 19.99
CA ILE A 159 19.55 13.20 21.02
C ILE A 159 20.34 13.64 22.24
N GLU A 160 19.64 14.01 23.30
CA GLU A 160 20.24 14.31 24.59
C GLU A 160 20.36 13.04 25.45
N PRO A 161 21.44 12.89 26.21
CA PRO A 161 21.58 11.80 27.16
C PRO A 161 20.53 11.91 28.28
N ALA A 162 20.06 10.78 28.78
CA ALA A 162 19.14 10.73 29.91
C ALA A 162 19.68 9.87 31.04
N ASP A 163 19.42 10.29 32.27
CA ASP A 163 19.86 9.63 33.50
C ASP A 163 18.93 8.47 33.90
N THR A 164 18.52 7.66 32.93
CA THR A 164 17.57 6.56 33.14
C THR A 164 18.09 5.23 32.62
N VAL A 165 17.49 4.13 33.09
CA VAL A 165 17.79 2.76 32.66
C VAL A 165 17.29 2.48 31.24
N THR A 166 17.90 1.50 30.57
CA THR A 166 17.54 1.11 29.20
C THR A 166 16.36 0.13 29.16
N ARG A 167 15.35 0.43 28.34
CA ARG A 167 14.23 -0.45 27.99
C ARG A 167 14.07 -0.51 26.47
N ILE A 168 14.56 -1.60 25.88
CA ILE A 168 14.58 -1.78 24.43
C ILE A 168 13.24 -2.30 23.87
N GLN A 169 12.42 -2.97 24.68
CA GLN A 169 11.19 -3.64 24.22
C GLN A 169 10.21 -2.66 23.55
N GLU A 170 10.01 -1.49 24.15
CA GLU A 170 9.11 -0.46 23.60
C GLU A 170 9.67 0.08 22.27
N ALA A 171 10.96 0.40 22.24
CA ALA A 171 11.63 0.92 21.05
C ALA A 171 11.58 -0.09 19.89
N PHE A 172 11.80 -1.37 20.19
CA PHE A 172 11.73 -2.45 19.23
C PHE A 172 10.31 -2.66 18.69
N ARG A 173 9.27 -2.59 19.55
CA ARG A 173 7.88 -2.67 19.11
C ARG A 173 7.52 -1.53 18.15
N ILE A 174 7.97 -0.31 18.43
CA ILE A 174 7.77 0.85 17.53
C ILE A 174 8.50 0.61 16.21
N ALA A 175 9.76 0.17 16.26
CA ALA A 175 10.56 -0.13 15.07
C ALA A 175 9.87 -1.17 14.19
N VAL A 176 9.49 -2.32 14.75
CA VAL A 176 8.82 -3.41 14.04
C VAL A 176 7.50 -2.93 13.44
N SER A 177 6.68 -2.20 14.20
CA SER A 177 5.39 -1.68 13.70
C SER A 177 5.57 -0.71 12.52
N ALA A 178 6.63 0.12 12.56
CA ALA A 178 6.93 1.05 11.47
C ALA A 178 7.40 0.35 10.20
N VAL A 179 8.15 -0.76 10.31
CA VAL A 179 8.69 -1.49 9.13
C VAL A 179 7.92 -2.75 8.75
N GLN A 180 6.92 -3.18 9.52
CA GLN A 180 6.11 -4.38 9.24
C GLN A 180 5.47 -4.37 7.84
N PRO A 181 4.94 -3.24 7.34
CA PRO A 181 4.30 -3.19 6.03
C PRO A 181 5.26 -3.33 4.84
N TYR A 182 6.57 -3.20 5.07
CA TYR A 182 7.58 -3.07 4.01
C TYR A 182 8.41 -4.35 3.86
N LYS A 183 8.76 -4.69 2.61
CA LYS A 183 9.57 -5.89 2.29
C LYS A 183 11.07 -5.69 2.55
N SER A 184 11.63 -4.54 2.15
CA SER A 184 13.06 -4.21 2.30
C SER A 184 13.25 -3.33 3.53
N ARG A 185 13.64 -3.94 4.66
CA ARG A 185 13.75 -3.27 5.96
C ARG A 185 15.04 -3.64 6.70
N THR A 186 15.63 -2.65 7.34
CA THR A 186 16.82 -2.81 8.17
C THR A 186 16.62 -2.08 9.49
N ILE A 187 16.76 -2.80 10.61
CA ILE A 187 16.74 -2.20 11.95
C ILE A 187 18.18 -2.18 12.46
N VAL A 188 18.69 -0.99 12.77
CA VAL A 188 20.03 -0.79 13.32
C VAL A 188 19.87 -0.36 14.77
N ILE A 189 20.48 -1.11 15.68
CA ILE A 189 20.48 -0.83 17.12
C ILE A 189 21.88 -0.38 17.52
N LEU A 190 21.96 0.79 18.13
CA LEU A 190 23.18 1.39 18.65
C LEU A 190 23.02 1.53 20.17
N SER A 191 23.58 0.58 20.92
CA SER A 191 23.50 0.49 22.38
C SER A 191 24.78 -0.15 22.91
N ASP A 192 25.06 0.03 24.20
CA ASP A 192 26.17 -0.60 24.91
C ASP A 192 25.89 -2.06 25.35
N GLY A 193 24.73 -2.61 24.96
CA GLY A 193 24.37 -4.00 25.22
C GLY A 193 23.81 -4.26 26.62
N ARG A 194 23.65 -3.22 27.45
CA ARG A 194 23.12 -3.36 28.82
C ARG A 194 21.60 -3.17 28.86
N PHE A 195 20.89 -4.09 28.24
CA PHE A 195 19.43 -4.13 28.29
C PHE A 195 18.93 -5.49 28.76
N GLU A 196 17.74 -5.49 29.37
CA GLU A 196 17.05 -6.75 29.67
C GLU A 196 16.84 -7.56 28.39
N PRO A 197 16.93 -8.90 28.45
CA PRO A 197 16.66 -9.74 27.30
C PRO A 197 15.32 -9.39 26.68
N LEU A 198 15.29 -9.24 25.36
CA LEU A 198 14.04 -9.18 24.63
C LEU A 198 13.29 -10.47 24.94
N GLN A 199 12.17 -10.37 25.65
CA GLN A 199 11.26 -11.49 25.78
C GLN A 199 10.66 -11.74 24.41
N THR A 200 11.29 -12.66 23.66
CA THR A 200 10.71 -13.22 22.45
C THR A 200 9.44 -13.92 22.91
N GLY A 201 8.28 -13.35 22.60
CA GLY A 201 7.00 -14.02 22.79
C GLY A 201 6.97 -15.25 21.90
N ALA A 202 7.54 -16.35 22.40
CA ALA A 202 7.29 -17.69 21.92
C ALA A 202 6.09 -18.21 22.71
N GLU A 203 4.90 -17.78 22.29
CA GLU A 203 3.64 -18.48 22.46
C GLU A 203 2.88 -18.43 21.12
#